data_AF-A0A8B6N106-F1
#
_entry.id   AF-A0A8B6N106-F1
#
_cell.length_a   1.000
_cell.length_b   1.000
_cell.length_c   1.000
_cell.angle_alpha   90.00
_cell.angle_beta   90.00
_cell.angle_gamma   90.00
#
_symmetry.space_group_name_H-M   'P 1'
#
loop_
_entity.id
_entity.type
_entity.pdbx_description
1 polymer ?
#
loop_
_entity_poly.entity_id
_entity_poly.type
_entity_poly.pdbx_seq_one_letter_code
_entity_poly.pdbx_strand_id
1 'polypeptide(L)'
;MLNKLQKFRQDLKKKGKGFTLVELIVVIIIIAIIAAVAIPAITSFQDNARRSRIQSEHRELVSAIQSYIGAQDDPTNPGEITLEKLAPYISKNAKGDSTKIVDALAKNDKNTAHTIDSTNHVLTSTFIPSGKQAGDKNQKQWKYDWSANGTNTTTTAAATGNN
;
A
#
# COMPACT_ATOMS: atom_id res chain seq x y z
N MET A 1 10.76 -54.85 -42.37
CA MET A 1 10.15 -53.79 -41.53
C MET A 1 11.17 -52.89 -40.80
N LEU A 2 12.48 -53.21 -40.80
CA LEU A 2 13.50 -52.44 -40.06
C LEU A 2 13.88 -51.08 -40.67
N ASN A 3 13.74 -50.86 -41.99
CA ASN A 3 14.12 -49.59 -42.63
C ASN A 3 13.25 -48.39 -42.24
N LYS A 4 12.00 -48.60 -41.81
CA LYS A 4 11.11 -47.51 -41.39
C LYS A 4 11.48 -46.96 -40.00
N LEU A 5 12.00 -47.80 -39.10
CA LEU A 5 12.42 -47.41 -37.75
C LEU A 5 13.75 -46.65 -37.75
N GLN A 6 14.68 -47.00 -38.65
CA GLN A 6 15.94 -46.26 -38.81
C GLN A 6 15.71 -44.85 -39.38
N LYS A 7 14.78 -44.70 -40.34
CA LYS A 7 14.42 -43.40 -40.92
C LYS A 7 13.79 -42.45 -39.89
N PHE A 8 12.92 -42.96 -39.02
CA PHE A 8 12.31 -42.18 -37.93
C PHE A 8 13.33 -41.67 -36.91
N ARG A 9 14.33 -42.49 -36.54
CA ARG A 9 15.45 -42.06 -35.67
C ARG A 9 16.34 -41.00 -36.33
N GLN A 10 16.52 -41.07 -37.64
CA GLN A 10 17.32 -40.10 -38.39
C GLN A 10 16.62 -38.75 -38.54
N ASP A 11 15.29 -38.74 -38.66
CA ASP A 11 14.47 -37.52 -38.72
C ASP A 11 14.37 -36.80 -37.37
N LEU A 12 14.37 -37.52 -36.24
CA LEU A 12 14.43 -36.93 -34.90
C LEU A 12 15.79 -36.25 -34.63
N LYS A 13 16.89 -36.83 -35.10
CA LYS A 13 18.25 -36.25 -34.97
C LYS A 13 18.46 -34.98 -35.81
N LYS A 14 17.71 -34.80 -36.90
CA LYS A 14 17.81 -33.63 -37.78
C LYS A 14 16.94 -32.43 -37.34
N LYS A 15 16.01 -32.61 -36.39
CA LYS A 15 15.10 -31.56 -35.92
C LYS A 15 15.49 -30.90 -34.59
N GLY A 16 16.58 -31.33 -33.95
CA GLY A 16 17.09 -30.70 -32.74
C GLY A 16 17.93 -29.47 -33.04
N LYS A 17 17.31 -28.35 -33.45
CA LYS A 17 17.95 -27.04 -33.34
C LYS A 17 18.00 -26.69 -31.85
N GLY A 18 19.14 -26.94 -31.21
CA GLY A 18 19.35 -26.57 -29.81
C GLY A 18 19.32 -25.05 -29.63
N PHE A 19 18.78 -24.59 -28.51
CA PHE A 19 18.82 -23.20 -28.09
C PHE A 19 20.28 -22.78 -27.89
N THR A 20 20.72 -21.73 -28.56
CA THR A 20 22.11 -21.26 -28.43
C THR A 20 22.27 -20.44 -27.15
N LEU A 21 23.45 -20.51 -26.53
CA LEU A 21 23.78 -19.65 -25.39
C LEU A 21 23.68 -18.16 -25.75
N VAL A 22 23.99 -17.81 -27.00
CA VAL A 22 23.93 -16.44 -27.50
C VAL A 22 22.49 -15.92 -27.53
N GLU A 23 21.52 -16.75 -27.96
CA GLU A 23 20.09 -16.39 -27.91
C GLU A 23 19.63 -16.15 -26.46
N LEU A 24 20.10 -16.93 -25.49
CA LEU A 24 19.79 -16.69 -24.08
C LEU A 24 20.37 -15.36 -23.58
N ILE A 25 21.64 -15.11 -23.91
CA ILE A 25 22.39 -13.94 -23.42
C ILE A 25 21.77 -12.63 -23.91
N VAL A 26 21.39 -12.56 -25.19
CA VAL A 26 20.75 -11.35 -25.74
C VAL A 26 19.40 -11.07 -25.05
N VAL A 27 18.62 -12.11 -24.77
CA VAL A 27 17.31 -11.96 -24.11
C VAL A 27 17.45 -11.44 -22.69
N ILE A 28 18.38 -11.99 -21.88
CA ILE A 28 18.58 -11.51 -20.51
C ILE A 28 19.13 -10.07 -20.49
N ILE A 29 19.95 -9.68 -21.48
CA ILE A 29 20.45 -8.30 -21.60
C ILE A 29 19.28 -7.34 -21.87
N ILE A 30 18.39 -7.67 -22.80
CA ILE A 30 17.22 -6.83 -23.10
C ILE A 30 16.30 -6.73 -21.88
N ILE A 31 16.02 -7.85 -21.20
CA ILE A 31 15.22 -7.85 -19.96
C ILE A 31 15.88 -7.00 -18.88
N ALA A 32 17.20 -7.07 -18.71
CA ALA A 32 17.93 -6.27 -17.72
C ALA A 32 17.80 -4.76 -17.97
N ILE A 33 17.91 -4.32 -19.24
CA ILE A 33 17.75 -2.91 -19.62
C ILE A 33 16.31 -2.44 -19.32
N ILE A 34 15.30 -3.23 -19.71
CA ILE A 34 13.89 -2.90 -19.46
C ILE A 34 13.61 -2.85 -17.95
N ALA A 35 14.08 -3.84 -17.19
CA ALA A 35 13.89 -3.93 -15.75
C ALA A 35 14.52 -2.73 -15.02
N ALA A 36 15.70 -2.27 -15.44
CA ALA A 36 16.39 -1.14 -14.82
C ALA A 36 15.57 0.16 -14.86
N VAL A 37 14.81 0.41 -15.94
CA VAL A 37 13.94 1.60 -16.07
C VAL A 37 12.55 1.34 -15.47
N ALA A 38 12.02 0.13 -15.63
CA ALA A 38 10.66 -0.20 -15.22
C ALA A 38 10.49 -0.29 -13.70
N ILE A 39 11.43 -0.91 -12.98
CA ILE A 39 11.34 -1.11 -11.52
C ILE A 39 11.15 0.21 -10.75
N PRO A 40 12.00 1.25 -10.92
CA PRO A 40 11.84 2.49 -10.17
C PRO A 40 10.53 3.23 -10.53
N ALA A 41 10.13 3.19 -11.80
CA ALA A 41 8.87 3.77 -12.24
C ALA A 41 7.68 3.10 -11.54
N ILE A 42 7.61 1.77 -11.59
CA ILE A 42 6.53 0.98 -10.97
C ILE A 42 6.45 1.26 -9.46
N THR A 43 7.57 1.27 -8.75
CA THR A 43 7.61 1.57 -7.31
C THR A 43 7.04 2.96 -7.02
N SER A 44 7.41 3.97 -7.81
CA SER A 44 6.89 5.34 -7.64
C SER A 44 5.38 5.44 -7.89
N PHE A 45 4.85 4.73 -8.89
CA PHE A 45 3.41 4.68 -9.16
C PHE A 45 2.64 4.01 -8.02
N GLN A 46 3.15 2.89 -7.50
CA GLN A 46 2.56 2.19 -6.37
C GLN A 46 2.56 3.07 -5.11
N ASP A 47 3.66 3.77 -4.83
CA ASP A 47 3.77 4.70 -3.72
C ASP A 47 2.79 5.87 -3.82
N ASN A 48 2.64 6.46 -5.02
CA ASN A 48 1.64 7.50 -5.26
C ASN A 48 0.21 7.00 -5.07
N ALA A 49 -0.11 5.80 -5.55
CA ALA A 49 -1.41 5.17 -5.36
C ALA A 49 -1.69 4.88 -3.88
N ARG A 50 -0.71 4.32 -3.15
CA ARG A 50 -0.79 4.08 -1.69
C ARG A 50 -0.99 5.39 -0.93
N ARG A 51 -0.25 6.43 -1.27
CA ARG A 51 -0.38 7.76 -0.67
C ARG A 51 -1.78 8.34 -0.87
N SER A 52 -2.30 8.28 -2.11
CA SER A 52 -3.65 8.74 -2.44
C SER A 52 -4.73 7.95 -1.70
N ARG A 53 -4.53 6.64 -1.58
CA ARG A 53 -5.41 5.74 -0.81
C ARG A 53 -5.43 6.13 0.67
N ILE A 54 -4.28 6.24 1.32
CA ILE A 54 -4.17 6.63 2.74
C ILE A 54 -4.81 8.00 2.97
N GLN A 55 -4.59 8.97 2.08
CA GLN A 55 -5.19 10.29 2.22
C GLN A 55 -6.72 10.25 2.08
N SER A 56 -7.24 9.40 1.20
CA SER A 56 -8.69 9.23 1.02
C SER A 56 -9.33 8.53 2.20
N GLU A 57 -8.71 7.46 2.70
CA GLU A 57 -9.14 6.75 3.91
C GLU A 57 -9.02 7.64 5.15
N HIS A 58 -8.01 8.51 5.23
CA HIS A 58 -7.90 9.49 6.31
C HIS A 58 -9.14 10.40 6.36
N ARG A 59 -9.56 10.95 5.21
CA ARG A 59 -10.79 11.78 5.16
C ARG A 59 -12.03 10.98 5.54
N GLU A 60 -12.15 9.74 5.08
CA GLU A 60 -13.24 8.85 5.44
C GLU A 60 -13.28 8.58 6.95
N LEU A 61 -12.11 8.33 7.56
CA LEU A 61 -11.97 8.15 9.00
C LEU A 61 -12.29 9.42 9.79
N VAL A 62 -11.92 10.60 9.30
CA VAL A 62 -12.32 11.87 9.92
C VAL A 62 -13.84 12.01 9.95
N SER A 63 -14.51 11.76 8.82
CA SER A 63 -15.98 11.79 8.74
C SER A 63 -16.62 10.72 9.63
N ALA A 64 -16.01 9.54 9.73
CA ALA A 64 -16.46 8.47 10.62
C ALA A 64 -16.34 8.87 12.09
N ILE A 65 -15.24 9.51 12.51
CA ILE A 65 -15.05 10.02 13.88
C ILE A 65 -16.13 11.07 14.20
N GLN A 66 -16.35 12.03 13.32
CA GLN A 66 -17.37 13.07 13.51
C GLN A 66 -18.78 12.46 13.64
N SER A 67 -19.09 11.47 12.80
CA SER A 67 -20.37 10.76 12.83
C SER A 67 -20.53 9.93 14.09
N TYR A 68 -19.47 9.25 14.53
CA TYR A 68 -19.46 8.46 15.76
C TYR A 68 -19.71 9.35 16.98
N ILE A 69 -18.99 10.48 17.09
CA ILE A 69 -19.14 11.44 18.20
C ILE A 69 -20.55 12.03 18.22
N GLY A 70 -21.08 12.45 17.06
CA GLY A 70 -22.43 13.01 16.95
C GLY A 70 -23.55 11.99 17.24
N ALA A 71 -23.24 10.69 17.23
CA ALA A 71 -24.16 9.63 17.58
C ALA A 71 -24.06 9.19 19.06
N GLN A 72 -23.10 9.71 19.84
CA GLN A 72 -22.99 9.41 21.27
C GLN A 72 -23.98 10.24 22.08
N ASP A 73 -24.42 9.68 23.21
CA ASP A 73 -25.30 10.37 24.17
C ASP A 73 -24.65 11.64 24.75
N ASP A 74 -23.34 11.60 24.98
CA ASP A 74 -22.52 12.76 25.34
C ASP A 74 -21.43 13.01 24.29
N PRO A 75 -21.64 13.93 23.34
CA PRO A 75 -20.66 14.28 22.32
C PRO A 75 -19.40 14.94 22.89
N THR A 76 -19.44 15.47 24.12
CA THR A 76 -18.28 16.11 24.75
C THR A 76 -17.34 15.11 25.40
N ASN A 77 -17.82 13.88 25.64
CA ASN A 77 -17.03 12.77 26.17
C ASN A 77 -17.39 11.45 25.46
N PRO A 78 -16.96 11.25 24.20
CA PRO A 78 -17.32 10.10 23.39
C PRO A 78 -16.68 8.76 23.83
N GLY A 79 -15.94 8.76 24.94
CA GLY A 79 -15.16 7.63 25.43
C GLY A 79 -14.02 7.23 24.46
N GLU A 80 -13.52 6.01 24.62
CA GLU A 80 -12.43 5.49 23.78
C GLU A 80 -12.92 5.27 22.33
N ILE A 81 -12.26 5.91 21.37
CA ILE A 81 -12.49 5.73 19.93
C ILE A 81 -11.41 4.79 19.37
N THR A 82 -11.83 3.66 18.81
CA THR A 82 -10.93 2.71 18.13
C THR A 82 -11.35 2.54 16.68
N LEU A 83 -10.44 2.03 15.83
CA LEU A 83 -10.77 1.77 14.42
C LEU A 83 -11.96 0.80 14.29
N GLU A 84 -12.03 -0.20 15.17
CA GLU A 84 -13.12 -1.19 15.23
C GLU A 84 -14.47 -0.53 15.53
N LYS A 85 -14.52 0.46 16.43
CA LYS A 85 -15.75 1.20 16.74
C LYS A 85 -16.19 2.11 15.58
N LEU A 86 -15.26 2.55 14.75
CA LEU A 86 -15.57 3.33 13.55
C LEU A 86 -16.04 2.47 12.38
N ALA A 87 -15.87 1.15 12.43
CA ALA A 87 -16.23 0.26 11.32
C ALA A 87 -17.67 0.48 10.78
N PRO A 88 -18.72 0.68 11.59
CA PRO A 88 -20.07 0.92 11.09
C PRO A 88 -20.23 2.26 10.33
N TYR A 89 -19.31 3.20 10.53
CA TYR A 89 -19.36 4.56 9.99
C TYR A 89 -18.48 4.74 8.75
N ILE A 90 -17.84 3.66 8.27
CA ILE A 90 -16.93 3.65 7.14
C ILE A 90 -17.55 2.81 6.02
N SER A 91 -17.67 3.37 4.82
CA SER A 91 -18.27 2.70 3.65
C SER A 91 -17.51 1.41 3.28
N LYS A 92 -16.20 1.42 3.53
CA LYS A 92 -15.31 0.28 3.31
C LYS A 92 -15.65 -1.00 4.08
N ASN A 93 -16.41 -0.90 5.18
CA ASN A 93 -16.86 -2.05 5.97
C ASN A 93 -17.94 -2.89 5.24
N ALA A 94 -18.53 -2.38 4.16
CA ALA A 94 -19.57 -3.08 3.39
C ALA A 94 -19.03 -4.20 2.46
N LYS A 95 -17.72 -4.40 2.36
CA LYS A 95 -17.13 -5.49 1.56
C LYS A 95 -16.89 -6.71 2.45
N GLY A 96 -17.89 -7.61 2.46
CA GLY A 96 -18.13 -8.72 3.39
C GLY A 96 -17.07 -9.82 3.56
N ASP A 97 -15.77 -9.50 3.57
CA ASP A 97 -14.68 -10.48 3.76
C ASP A 97 -13.49 -9.93 4.58
N SER A 98 -13.74 -8.99 5.50
CA SER A 98 -12.73 -8.58 6.48
C SER A 98 -13.29 -8.72 7.88
N THR A 99 -12.84 -9.76 8.60
CA THR A 99 -13.20 -10.02 10.00
C THR A 99 -12.84 -8.88 10.95
N LYS A 100 -12.00 -7.92 10.51
CA LYS A 100 -11.72 -6.65 11.18
C LYS A 100 -11.46 -5.54 10.14
N ILE A 101 -12.00 -4.34 10.37
CA ILE A 101 -11.80 -3.15 9.51
C ILE A 101 -10.32 -2.80 9.27
N VAL A 102 -9.46 -3.10 10.26
CA VAL A 102 -8.00 -2.87 10.18
C VAL A 102 -7.32 -3.64 9.05
N ASP A 103 -7.94 -4.72 8.56
CA ASP A 103 -7.42 -5.48 7.43
C ASP A 103 -7.76 -4.86 6.07
N ALA A 104 -8.88 -4.13 6.00
CA ALA A 104 -9.33 -3.44 4.79
C ALA A 104 -8.68 -2.06 4.61
N LEU A 105 -8.13 -1.47 5.68
CA LEU A 105 -7.42 -0.19 5.64
C LEU A 105 -6.04 -0.32 5.00
N ALA A 106 -5.49 0.79 4.54
CA ALA A 106 -4.16 0.87 3.99
C ALA A 106 -3.13 0.45 5.05
N LYS A 107 -2.09 -0.25 4.61
CA LYS A 107 -1.03 -0.79 5.48
C LYS A 107 0.33 -0.20 5.11
N ASN A 108 1.16 0.01 6.12
CA ASN A 108 2.60 0.10 6.01
C ASN A 108 3.17 -1.23 6.46
N ASP A 109 3.67 -2.01 5.52
CA ASP A 109 4.06 -3.40 5.72
C ASP A 109 2.93 -4.23 6.35
N LYS A 110 3.08 -4.62 7.61
CA LYS A 110 2.12 -5.45 8.34
C LYS A 110 1.12 -4.63 9.16
N ASN A 111 1.40 -3.36 9.41
CA ASN A 111 0.62 -2.51 10.31
C ASN A 111 -0.30 -1.60 9.52
N THR A 112 -1.46 -1.27 10.10
CA THR A 112 -2.35 -0.23 9.55
C THR A 112 -1.59 1.10 9.47
N ALA A 113 -1.81 1.83 8.38
CA ALA A 113 -1.27 3.17 8.16
C ALA A 113 -1.98 4.23 9.02
N HIS A 114 -3.05 3.84 9.73
CA HIS A 114 -3.91 4.71 10.51
C HIS A 114 -3.86 4.29 11.99
N THR A 115 -3.68 5.26 12.88
CA THR A 115 -3.66 5.06 14.32
C THR A 115 -4.52 6.12 14.99
N ILE A 116 -5.33 5.72 15.96
CA ILE A 116 -6.16 6.62 16.74
C ILE A 116 -5.58 6.66 18.16
N ASP A 117 -5.24 7.86 18.61
CA ASP A 117 -4.89 8.14 19.99
C ASP A 117 -6.12 8.72 20.69
N SER A 118 -6.83 7.86 21.43
CA SER A 118 -8.03 8.27 22.16
C SER A 118 -7.74 9.23 23.30
N THR A 119 -6.55 9.17 23.90
CA THR A 119 -6.17 10.02 25.03
C THR A 119 -5.92 11.45 24.57
N ASN A 120 -5.21 11.60 23.45
CA ASN A 120 -4.87 12.91 22.88
C ASN A 120 -5.91 13.39 21.86
N HIS A 121 -6.94 12.60 21.58
CA HIS A 121 -7.97 12.89 20.60
C HIS A 121 -7.43 13.15 19.18
N VAL A 122 -6.43 12.37 18.75
CA VAL A 122 -5.79 12.53 17.44
C VAL A 122 -5.86 11.27 16.59
N LEU A 123 -6.42 11.41 15.38
CA LEU A 123 -6.24 10.47 14.29
C LEU A 123 -4.96 10.81 13.54
N THR A 124 -4.03 9.86 13.48
CA THR A 124 -2.82 9.96 12.66
C THR A 124 -2.89 8.98 11.50
N SER A 125 -2.58 9.44 10.30
CA SER A 125 -2.45 8.61 9.11
C SER A 125 -1.08 8.85 8.49
N THR A 126 -0.29 7.80 8.35
CA THR A 126 1.12 7.89 7.98
C THR A 126 1.38 7.11 6.71
N PHE A 127 2.00 7.76 5.72
CA PHE A 127 2.50 7.12 4.51
C PHE A 127 4.03 6.97 4.59
N ILE A 128 4.51 5.73 4.50
CA ILE A 128 5.93 5.40 4.42
C ILE A 128 6.21 4.89 2.98
N PRO A 129 7.08 5.58 2.21
CA PRO A 129 7.46 5.14 0.87
C PRO A 129 8.09 3.75 0.86
N SER A 130 8.00 3.07 -0.28
CA SER A 130 8.57 1.73 -0.44
C SER A 130 10.09 1.75 -0.22
N GLY A 131 10.59 0.83 0.61
CA GLY A 131 12.01 0.75 0.97
C GLY A 131 12.48 1.81 1.99
N LYS A 132 11.56 2.58 2.59
CA LYS A 132 11.85 3.52 3.68
C LYS A 132 11.28 3.02 5.00
N GLN A 133 11.77 3.61 6.10
CA GLN A 133 11.32 3.31 7.46
C GLN A 133 10.57 4.50 8.05
N ALA A 134 9.84 4.25 9.14
CA ALA A 134 9.17 5.30 9.91
C ALA A 134 10.20 6.35 10.39
N GLY A 135 9.90 7.64 10.18
CA GLY A 135 10.78 8.76 10.48
C GLY A 135 11.67 9.22 9.32
N ASP A 136 11.59 8.60 8.14
CA ASP A 136 12.28 9.10 6.94
C ASP A 136 11.75 10.49 6.52
N LYS A 137 12.61 11.35 5.98
CA LYS A 137 12.25 12.71 5.51
C LYS A 137 11.12 12.73 4.48
N ASN A 138 10.94 11.64 3.74
CA ASN A 138 9.92 11.51 2.70
C ASN A 138 8.60 10.90 3.21
N GLN A 139 8.52 10.58 4.50
CA GLN A 139 7.26 10.21 5.14
C GLN A 139 6.29 11.38 5.08
N LYS A 140 5.02 11.08 4.78
CA LYS A 140 3.93 12.06 4.88
C LYS A 140 2.96 11.64 5.97
N GLN A 141 2.48 12.62 6.73
CA GLN A 141 1.54 12.37 7.82
C GLN A 141 0.39 13.37 7.76
N TRP A 142 -0.81 12.85 7.98
CA TRP A 142 -2.02 13.63 8.17
C TRP A 142 -2.51 13.42 9.59
N LYS A 143 -2.81 14.52 10.28
CA LYS A 143 -3.31 14.51 11.65
C LYS A 143 -4.64 15.23 11.70
N TYR A 144 -5.59 14.62 12.39
CA TYR A 144 -6.86 15.22 12.71
C TYR A 144 -7.06 15.18 14.23
N ASP A 145 -7.11 16.36 14.85
CA ASP A 145 -7.46 16.52 16.25
C ASP A 145 -8.96 16.80 16.35
N TRP A 146 -9.69 15.94 17.06
CA TRP A 146 -11.13 16.08 17.24
C TRP A 146 -11.51 16.75 18.58
N SER A 147 -10.56 16.99 19.47
CA SER A 147 -10.77 17.79 20.70
C SER A 147 -10.74 19.29 20.42
N ALA A 148 -9.91 19.71 19.46
CA ALA A 148 -9.75 21.11 19.08
C ALA A 148 -10.47 21.41 17.76
N ASN A 149 -11.78 21.69 17.81
CA ASN A 149 -12.60 22.23 16.70
C ASN A 149 -12.13 21.81 15.28
N GLY A 150 -11.90 20.51 15.07
CA GLY A 150 -11.65 19.88 13.78
C GLY A 150 -10.52 20.43 12.90
N THR A 151 -9.39 20.92 13.44
CA THR A 151 -8.28 21.37 12.57
C THR A 151 -7.54 20.17 11.94
N ASN A 152 -7.69 20.02 10.63
CA ASN A 152 -6.96 19.01 9.85
C ASN A 152 -5.55 19.53 9.55
N THR A 153 -4.54 19.08 10.30
CA THR A 153 -3.16 19.54 10.16
C THR A 153 -2.35 18.54 9.33
N THR A 154 -1.89 18.97 8.16
CA THR A 154 -0.95 18.17 7.36
C THR A 154 0.47 18.53 7.80
N THR A 155 1.10 17.66 8.58
CA THR A 155 2.53 17.81 8.92
C THR A 155 3.36 17.00 7.93
N THR A 156 3.91 17.66 6.92
CA THR A 156 5.06 17.09 6.19
C THR A 156 6.23 17.06 7.17
N ALA A 157 6.90 15.92 7.34
CA ALA A 157 8.11 15.86 8.17
C ALA A 157 9.07 16.95 7.69
N ALA A 158 9.39 17.91 8.56
CA ALA A 158 10.25 19.03 8.22
C ALA A 158 11.56 18.48 7.67
N ALA A 159 11.96 18.97 6.48
CA ALA A 159 13.31 18.79 6.02
C ALA A 159 14.24 19.35 7.11
N THR A 160 14.95 18.47 7.81
CA THR A 160 16.15 18.87 8.54
C THR A 160 17.11 19.39 7.48
N GLY A 161 17.11 20.71 7.29
CA GLY A 161 18.10 21.45 6.54
C GLY A 161 19.40 21.36 7.29
N ASN A 162 20.41 20.78 6.66
CA ASN A 162 21.78 21.01 7.04
C ASN A 162 22.20 22.32 6.38
N ASN A 163 22.45 23.35 7.18
CA ASN A 163 23.55 24.27 6.92
C ASN A 163 24.82 23.65 7.51
#